data_AF-A0A531MQW0-F1
#
_entry.id   AF-A0A531MQW0-F1
#
_cell.length_a   1.000
_cell.length_b   1.000
_cell.length_c   1.000
_cell.angle_alpha   90.00
_cell.angle_beta   90.00
_cell.angle_gamma   90.00
#
_symmetry.space_group_name_H-M   'P 1'
#
loop_
_entity.id
_entity.type
_entity.pdbx_description
1 polymer ?
#
loop_
_entity_poly.entity_id
_entity_poly.type
_entity_poly.pdbx_seq_one_letter_code
_entity_poly.pdbx_strand_id
1 'polypeptide(L)'
;MLDDLTDKIYEAAFVPDLWPEVLDGINRASASVGGAVFLFADEQPVRGRTVPLLQDLLNEFLLGDTLQFSTAVSRMCAVQPASFVDVESFLTAEEIENDPIRVRLRALGIGAHTCTAIPMPSGELAIFVFQRGLARAATTPAAST
;
A
#
# COMPACT_ATOMS: atom_id res chain seq x y z
N MET A 1 9.87 -1.47 21.84
CA MET A 1 9.84 -0.55 20.67
C MET A 1 8.98 -1.11 19.54
N LEU A 2 9.06 -2.42 19.26
CA LEU A 2 8.02 -3.12 18.48
C LEU A 2 6.75 -3.39 19.30
N ASP A 3 6.86 -3.66 20.60
CA ASP A 3 5.69 -3.90 21.46
C ASP A 3 4.73 -2.69 21.49
N ASP A 4 5.28 -1.46 21.58
CA ASP A 4 4.51 -0.21 21.50
C ASP A 4 3.79 -0.04 20.14
N LEU A 5 4.43 -0.47 19.05
CA LEU A 5 3.81 -0.42 17.72
C LEU A 5 2.69 -1.48 17.61
N THR A 6 2.90 -2.66 18.17
CA THR A 6 1.87 -3.70 18.23
C THR A 6 0.65 -3.24 19.02
N ASP A 7 0.84 -2.62 20.19
CA ASP A 7 -0.26 -2.07 20.98
C ASP A 7 -1.05 -1.01 20.19
N LYS A 8 -0.35 -0.08 19.53
CA LYS A 8 -1.00 0.92 18.67
C LYS A 8 -1.74 0.32 17.48
N ILE A 9 -1.26 -0.78 16.90
CA ILE A 9 -2.00 -1.52 15.86
C ILE A 9 -3.33 -2.05 16.43
N TYR A 10 -3.30 -2.63 17.64
CA TYR A 10 -4.53 -3.09 18.30
C TYR A 10 -5.48 -1.93 18.62
N GLU A 11 -4.97 -0.81 19.11
CA GLU A 11 -5.79 0.39 19.36
C GLU A 11 -6.42 0.95 18.07
N ALA A 12 -5.64 1.04 16.98
CA ALA A 12 -6.11 1.55 15.70
C ALA A 12 -7.16 0.64 15.03
N ALA A 13 -7.17 -0.66 15.35
CA ALA A 13 -8.22 -1.57 14.93
C ALA A 13 -9.59 -1.17 15.52
N PHE A 14 -9.63 -0.57 16.72
CA PHE A 14 -10.84 -0.05 17.34
C PHE A 14 -11.09 1.44 17.04
N VAL A 15 -10.02 2.22 16.89
CA VAL A 15 -10.08 3.67 16.63
C VAL A 15 -9.39 3.97 15.30
N PRO A 16 -10.13 3.98 14.17
CA PRO A 16 -9.53 4.08 12.84
C PRO A 16 -8.71 5.35 12.58
N ASP A 17 -8.93 6.41 13.35
CA ASP A 17 -8.22 7.68 13.18
C ASP A 17 -6.78 7.63 13.71
N LEU A 18 -6.39 6.57 14.41
CA LEU A 18 -5.01 6.31 14.83
C LEU A 18 -4.16 5.64 13.74
N TRP A 19 -4.78 5.12 12.67
CA TRP A 19 -4.05 4.45 11.58
C TRP A 19 -2.95 5.29 10.93
N PRO A 20 -3.12 6.60 10.66
CA PRO A 20 -2.05 7.41 10.09
C PRO A 20 -0.76 7.40 10.93
N GLU A 21 -0.86 7.43 12.26
CA GLU A 21 0.30 7.37 13.16
C GLU A 21 0.94 5.97 13.13
N VAL A 22 0.12 4.92 13.17
CA VAL A 22 0.59 3.53 13.10
C VAL A 22 1.33 3.26 11.79
N LEU A 23 0.76 3.68 10.67
CA LEU A 23 1.34 3.51 9.34
C LEU A 23 2.67 4.27 9.20
N ASP A 24 2.77 5.46 9.79
CA ASP A 24 4.01 6.23 9.84
C ASP A 24 5.08 5.53 10.71
N GLY A 25 4.68 4.92 11.83
CA GLY A 25 5.53 4.06 12.66
C GLY A 25 6.06 2.84 11.88
N ILE A 26 5.19 2.15 11.13
CA ILE A 26 5.59 1.02 10.28
C ILE A 26 6.54 1.50 9.19
N ASN A 27 6.24 2.62 8.52
CA ASN A 27 7.09 3.18 7.46
C ASN A 27 8.52 3.44 7.93
N ARG A 28 8.69 4.02 9.12
CA ARG A 28 10.01 4.20 9.73
C ARG A 28 10.73 2.88 10.00
N ALA A 29 10.00 1.87 10.49
CA ALA A 29 10.57 0.56 10.81
C ALA A 29 10.96 -0.24 9.54
N SER A 30 10.21 -0.11 8.45
CA SER A 30 10.42 -0.84 7.20
C SER A 30 11.22 -0.08 6.13
N ALA A 31 11.58 1.18 6.40
CA ALA A 31 12.12 2.12 5.41
C ALA A 31 11.19 2.31 4.19
N SER A 32 9.88 2.23 4.42
CA SER A 32 8.85 2.58 3.43
C SER A 32 8.63 4.09 3.40
N VAL A 33 8.18 4.61 2.26
CA VAL A 33 7.86 6.05 2.09
C VAL A 33 6.36 6.31 2.19
N GLY A 34 5.54 5.27 2.14
CA GLY A 34 4.09 5.35 2.17
C GLY A 34 3.47 4.07 2.72
N GLY A 35 2.30 4.22 3.32
CA GLY A 35 1.53 3.13 3.89
C GLY A 35 0.04 3.45 3.83
N ALA A 36 -0.77 2.45 3.53
CA ALA A 36 -2.23 2.53 3.54
C ALA A 36 -2.84 1.22 4.03
N VAL A 37 -3.98 1.34 4.70
CA VAL A 37 -4.85 0.22 5.04
C VAL A 37 -6.21 0.45 4.40
N PHE A 38 -6.75 -0.61 3.80
CA PHE A 38 -8.07 -0.64 3.21
C PHE A 38 -8.90 -1.75 3.86
N LEU A 39 -10.18 -1.50 4.01
CA LEU A 39 -11.16 -2.48 4.47
C LEU A 39 -12.26 -2.58 3.42
N PHE A 40 -12.45 -3.79 2.92
CA PHE A 40 -13.49 -4.14 1.96
C PHE A 40 -14.52 -5.01 2.69
N ALA A 41 -15.79 -4.62 2.60
CA ALA A 41 -16.90 -5.39 3.14
C ALA A 41 -17.99 -5.47 2.08
N ASP A 42 -18.68 -6.60 2.01
CA ASP A 42 -19.77 -6.79 1.08
C ASP A 42 -20.84 -5.70 1.26
N GLU A 43 -21.35 -5.18 0.15
CA GLU A 43 -22.40 -4.17 0.07
C GLU A 43 -22.10 -2.85 0.82
N GLN A 44 -20.84 -2.59 1.17
CA GLN A 44 -20.40 -1.35 1.82
C GLN A 44 -19.33 -0.64 1.00
N PRO A 45 -19.27 0.71 1.06
CA PRO A 45 -18.19 1.45 0.43
C PRO A 45 -16.85 1.08 1.05
N VAL A 46 -15.82 0.99 0.22
CA VAL A 46 -14.43 0.75 0.66
C VAL A 46 -14.05 1.83 1.66
N ARG A 47 -13.43 1.44 2.76
CA ARG A 47 -12.87 2.35 3.76
C ARG A 47 -11.36 2.28 3.70
N GLY A 48 -10.70 3.42 3.85
CA GLY A 48 -9.24 3.46 3.86
C GLY A 48 -8.69 4.49 4.82
N ARG A 49 -7.45 4.26 5.25
CA ARG A 49 -6.61 5.20 6.01
C ARG A 49 -5.20 5.14 5.46
N THR A 50 -4.54 6.29 5.41
CA THR A 50 -3.16 6.39 4.90
C THR A 50 -2.39 7.48 5.64
N VAL A 51 -1.09 7.57 5.37
CA VAL A 51 -0.25 8.67 5.85
C VAL A 51 -0.54 9.96 5.09
N PRO A 52 -0.30 11.16 5.68
CA PRO A 52 -0.66 12.44 5.05
C PRO A 52 -0.16 12.63 3.62
N LEU A 53 1.03 12.12 3.29
CA LEU A 53 1.62 12.18 1.94
C LEU A 53 0.71 11.59 0.85
N LEU A 54 -0.09 10.58 1.19
CA LEU A 54 -0.92 9.82 0.25
C LEU A 54 -2.41 10.14 0.38
N GLN A 55 -2.79 11.10 1.22
CA GLN A 55 -4.19 11.36 1.54
C GLN A 55 -5.02 11.76 0.31
N ASP A 56 -4.47 12.62 -0.56
CA ASP A 56 -5.15 13.05 -1.79
C ASP A 56 -5.35 11.87 -2.74
N LEU A 57 -4.32 11.03 -2.88
CA LEU A 57 -4.39 9.84 -3.71
C LEU A 57 -5.43 8.84 -3.15
N LEU A 58 -5.45 8.65 -1.83
CA LEU A 58 -6.47 7.81 -1.17
C LEU A 58 -7.88 8.35 -1.42
N ASN A 59 -8.10 9.66 -1.31
CA ASN A 59 -9.42 10.24 -1.54
C ASN A 59 -9.90 10.00 -2.97
N GLU A 60 -9.01 10.16 -3.96
CA GLU A 60 -9.31 9.82 -5.35
C GLU A 60 -9.62 8.33 -5.51
N PHE A 61 -8.87 7.46 -4.84
CA PHE A 61 -9.11 6.02 -4.84
C PHE A 61 -10.45 5.60 -4.23
N LEU A 62 -10.88 6.26 -3.17
CA LEU A 62 -12.15 5.97 -2.50
C LEU A 62 -13.35 6.54 -3.27
N LEU A 63 -13.14 7.62 -4.03
CA LEU A 63 -14.17 8.23 -4.88
C LEU A 63 -14.27 7.57 -6.26
N GLY A 64 -13.20 6.95 -6.74
CA GLY A 64 -13.13 6.30 -8.03
C GLY A 64 -13.39 4.79 -7.96
N ASP A 65 -13.92 4.24 -9.05
CA ASP A 65 -14.08 2.80 -9.24
C ASP A 65 -12.74 2.06 -9.49
N THR A 66 -11.60 2.71 -9.33
CA THR A 66 -10.31 2.19 -9.83
C THR A 66 -9.80 0.98 -9.03
N LEU A 67 -10.15 0.89 -7.74
CA LEU A 67 -9.68 -0.19 -6.86
C LEU A 67 -10.38 -1.53 -7.15
N GLN A 68 -11.66 -1.50 -7.55
CA GLN A 68 -12.45 -2.69 -7.87
C GLN A 68 -12.02 -3.39 -9.19
N PHE A 69 -11.14 -2.77 -9.98
CA PHE A 69 -10.73 -3.31 -11.29
C PHE A 69 -9.24 -3.63 -11.44
N SER A 70 -8.39 -3.41 -10.44
CA SER A 70 -6.97 -3.71 -10.64
C SER A 70 -6.73 -5.22 -10.65
N THR A 71 -6.36 -5.76 -11.81
CA THR A 71 -5.98 -7.16 -12.02
C THR A 71 -4.96 -7.64 -10.99
N ALA A 72 -4.07 -6.74 -10.54
CA ALA A 72 -3.10 -6.99 -9.48
C ALA A 72 -3.75 -7.33 -8.14
N VAL A 73 -4.77 -6.58 -7.71
CA VAL A 73 -5.48 -6.85 -6.44
C VAL A 73 -6.17 -8.21 -6.50
N SER A 74 -6.86 -8.53 -7.60
CA SER A 74 -7.49 -9.85 -7.76
C SER A 74 -6.48 -11.00 -7.74
N ARG A 75 -5.34 -10.87 -8.42
CA ARG A 75 -4.27 -11.89 -8.44
C ARG A 75 -3.62 -12.05 -7.06
N MET A 76 -3.42 -10.94 -6.35
CA MET A 76 -2.85 -10.92 -5.00
C MET A 76 -3.80 -11.56 -3.98
N CYS A 77 -5.09 -11.24 -4.01
CA CYS A 77 -6.09 -11.82 -3.09
C CYS A 77 -6.22 -13.34 -3.25
N ALA A 78 -5.79 -13.90 -4.38
CA ALA A 78 -5.77 -15.34 -4.61
C ALA A 78 -4.54 -16.06 -3.99
N VAL A 79 -3.53 -15.32 -3.50
CA VAL A 79 -2.33 -15.91 -2.90
C VAL A 79 -2.66 -16.53 -1.55
N GLN A 80 -2.33 -17.82 -1.39
CA GLN A 80 -2.48 -18.56 -0.15
C GLN A 80 -1.16 -19.25 0.23
N PRO A 81 -0.75 -19.24 1.52
CA PRO A 81 -1.37 -18.48 2.62
C PRO A 81 -1.19 -16.96 2.45
N ALA A 82 -2.07 -16.19 3.12
CA ALA A 82 -1.96 -14.73 3.15
C ALA A 82 -0.55 -14.33 3.62
N SER A 83 0.15 -13.59 2.75
CA SER A 83 1.53 -13.18 2.96
C SER A 83 1.77 -11.81 2.37
N PHE A 84 2.88 -11.18 2.74
CA PHE A 84 3.34 -9.98 2.07
C PHE A 84 3.94 -10.37 0.72
N VAL A 85 3.43 -9.77 -0.34
CA VAL A 85 3.89 -10.00 -1.70
C VAL A 85 4.27 -8.69 -2.37
N ASP A 86 5.24 -8.79 -3.27
CA ASP A 86 5.60 -7.71 -4.19
C ASP A 86 4.54 -7.64 -5.30
N VAL A 87 3.85 -6.50 -5.43
CA VAL A 87 2.69 -6.38 -6.33
C VAL A 87 3.14 -6.37 -7.79
N GLU A 88 4.32 -5.81 -8.06
CA GLU A 88 4.92 -5.79 -9.40
C GLU A 88 5.15 -7.19 -9.96
N SER A 89 5.42 -8.18 -9.09
CA SER A 89 5.61 -9.58 -9.48
C SER A 89 4.36 -10.23 -10.09
N PHE A 90 3.17 -9.63 -9.94
CA PHE A 90 1.91 -10.12 -10.50
C PHE A 90 1.51 -9.43 -11.81
N LEU A 91 2.30 -8.49 -12.30
CA LEU A 91 2.02 -7.71 -13.49
C LEU A 91 3.14 -7.88 -14.51
N THR A 92 2.78 -7.84 -15.78
CA THR A 92 3.75 -7.72 -16.87
C THR A 92 4.33 -6.30 -16.91
N ALA A 93 5.50 -6.14 -17.52
CA ALA A 93 6.12 -4.83 -17.68
C ALA A 93 5.21 -3.83 -18.42
N GLU A 94 4.43 -4.32 -19.39
CA GLU A 94 3.46 -3.51 -20.14
C GLU A 94 2.27 -3.08 -19.27
N GLU A 95 1.75 -3.98 -18.43
CA GLU A 95 0.70 -3.64 -17.45
C GLU A 95 1.22 -2.60 -16.44
N ILE A 96 2.47 -2.71 -15.98
CA ILE A 96 3.09 -1.75 -15.05
C ILE A 96 3.30 -0.38 -15.70
N GLU A 97 3.68 -0.33 -16.97
CA GLU A 97 3.94 0.93 -17.68
C GLU A 97 2.64 1.71 -17.92
N ASN A 98 1.58 1.00 -18.30
CA ASN A 98 0.30 1.61 -18.68
C ASN A 98 -0.68 1.82 -17.52
N ASP A 99 -0.38 1.33 -16.30
CA ASP A 99 -1.23 1.52 -15.14
C ASP A 99 -1.22 3.00 -14.66
N PRO A 100 -2.36 3.72 -14.73
CA PRO A 100 -2.44 5.13 -14.36
C PRO A 100 -2.04 5.41 -12.90
N ILE A 101 -2.32 4.48 -11.99
CA ILE A 101 -1.96 4.60 -10.57
C ILE A 101 -0.45 4.57 -10.42
N ARG A 102 0.21 3.63 -11.09
CA ARG A 102 1.66 3.46 -11.02
C ARG A 102 2.40 4.62 -11.67
N VAL A 103 1.88 5.14 -12.79
CA VAL A 103 2.40 6.36 -13.41
C VAL A 103 2.35 7.54 -12.43
N ARG A 104 1.23 7.71 -11.73
CA ARG A 104 1.07 8.81 -10.76
C ARG A 104 1.94 8.65 -9.51
N LEU A 105 2.05 7.42 -9.00
CA LEU A 105 2.93 7.10 -7.88
C LEU A 105 4.41 7.32 -8.24
N ARG A 106 4.84 6.95 -9.45
CA ARG A 106 6.19 7.25 -9.96
C ARG A 106 6.46 8.76 -10.01
N ALA A 107 5.48 9.57 -10.39
CA ALA A 107 5.60 11.04 -10.37
C ALA A 107 5.79 11.59 -8.94
N LEU A 108 5.33 10.89 -7.91
CA LEU A 108 5.56 11.19 -6.49
C LEU A 108 6.87 10.58 -5.94
N GLY A 109 7.69 9.96 -6.79
CA GLY A 109 8.92 9.29 -6.37
C GLY A 109 8.70 7.92 -5.73
N ILE A 110 7.49 7.36 -5.86
CA ILE A 110 7.10 6.07 -5.26
C ILE A 110 7.23 4.97 -6.32
N GLY A 111 7.90 3.89 -5.95
CA GLY A 111 8.27 2.78 -6.82
C GLY A 111 7.53 1.50 -6.48
N ALA A 112 8.20 0.60 -5.76
CA ALA A 112 7.73 -0.74 -5.49
C ALA A 112 6.63 -0.78 -4.42
N HIS A 113 5.72 -1.75 -4.54
CA HIS A 113 4.60 -1.94 -3.62
C HIS A 113 4.70 -3.32 -2.98
N THR A 114 4.66 -3.34 -1.65
CA THR A 114 4.48 -4.57 -0.89
C THR A 114 3.10 -4.55 -0.29
N CYS A 115 2.34 -5.61 -0.53
CA CYS A 115 0.95 -5.68 -0.13
C CYS A 115 0.61 -7.03 0.50
N THR A 116 -0.35 -7.03 1.42
CA THR A 116 -0.97 -8.26 1.92
C THR A 116 -2.48 -8.09 2.02
N ALA A 117 -3.20 -9.16 1.72
CA ALA A 117 -4.65 -9.25 1.87
C ALA A 117 -4.97 -10.28 2.95
N ILE A 118 -5.63 -9.83 4.00
CA ILE A 118 -5.95 -10.61 5.20
C ILE A 118 -7.46 -10.77 5.28
N PRO A 119 -8.01 -11.99 5.05
CA PRO A 119 -9.42 -12.24 5.26
C PRO A 119 -9.73 -12.19 6.76
N MET A 120 -10.71 -11.37 7.13
CA MET A 120 -11.16 -11.20 8.51
C MET A 120 -12.21 -12.25 8.86
N PRO A 121 -12.28 -12.73 10.11
CA PRO A 121 -13.27 -13.73 10.53
C PRO A 121 -14.72 -13.30 10.33
N SER A 122 -14.97 -11.99 10.32
CA SER A 122 -16.29 -11.37 10.11
C SER A 122 -16.69 -11.26 8.62
N GLY A 123 -15.82 -11.65 7.70
CA GLY A 123 -16.09 -11.70 6.25
C GLY A 123 -15.50 -10.54 5.46
N GLU A 124 -14.98 -9.50 6.11
CA GLU A 124 -14.26 -8.42 5.44
C GLU A 124 -12.88 -8.85 4.95
N LEU A 125 -12.32 -8.06 4.03
CA LEU A 125 -10.94 -8.19 3.60
C LEU A 125 -10.16 -6.94 3.99
N ALA A 126 -9.14 -7.12 4.83
CA ALA A 126 -8.20 -6.05 5.18
C ALA A 126 -7.00 -6.12 4.22
N ILE A 127 -6.68 -5.01 3.55
CA ILE A 127 -5.52 -4.91 2.66
C ILE A 127 -4.55 -3.88 3.22
N PHE A 128 -3.31 -4.30 3.46
CA PHE A 128 -2.22 -3.41 3.84
C PHE A 128 -1.29 -3.22 2.66
N VAL A 129 -1.04 -1.96 2.28
CA VAL A 129 -0.14 -1.59 1.19
C VAL A 129 0.96 -0.72 1.77
N PHE A 130 2.21 -1.07 1.51
CA PHE A 130 3.37 -0.27 1.84
C PHE A 130 4.17 -0.01 0.57
N GLN A 131 4.57 1.24 0.38
CA GLN A 131 5.33 1.62 -0.80
C GLN A 131 6.77 1.99 -0.45
N ARG A 132 7.68 1.60 -1.33
CA ARG A 132 9.08 2.02 -1.28
C ARG A 132 9.32 3.16 -2.26
N GLY A 133 10.20 4.07 -1.88
CA GLY A 133 10.67 5.10 -2.80
C GLY A 133 11.40 4.46 -3.97
N LEU A 134 11.36 5.12 -5.13
CA LEU A 134 12.23 4.77 -6.24
C LEU A 134 13.68 4.80 -5.74
N ALA A 135 14.43 3.72 -5.97
CA ALA A 135 15.86 3.76 -5.74
C ALA A 135 16.39 4.93 -6.57
N ARG A 136 16.92 5.96 -5.91
CA ARG A 136 17.62 7.04 -6.60
C ARG A 136 18.67 6.35 -7.45
N ALA A 137 18.54 6.41 -8.77
CA ALA A 137 19.56 5.89 -9.67
C ALA A 137 20.88 6.45 -9.17
N ALA A 138 21.79 5.58 -8.75
CA ALA A 138 23.11 6.01 -8.33
C ALA A 138 23.66 6.80 -9.51
N THR A 139 23.76 8.12 -9.35
CA THR A 139 24.46 8.94 -10.31
C THR A 139 25.91 8.57 -10.10
N THR A 140 26.36 7.53 -10.80
CA THR A 140 27.78 7.25 -10.92
C THR A 140 28.40 8.54 -11.44
N PRO A 141 29.25 9.25 -10.66
CA PRO A 141 29.96 10.38 -11.22
C PRO A 141 30.86 9.78 -12.29
N ALA A 142 30.68 10.23 -13.54
CA ALA A 142 31.55 9.88 -14.63
C ALA A 142 32.99 10.19 -14.20
N ALA A 143 33.81 9.16 -14.09
CA ALA A 143 35.23 9.31 -13.89
C ALA A 143 35.78 10.11 -15.07
N SER A 144 36.20 11.34 -14.80
CA SER A 144 37.04 12.10 -15.71
C SER A 144 38.46 11.54 -15.59
N THR A 145 39.00 11.03 -16.70
CA THR A 145 40.44 10.82 -16.89
C THR A 145 40.85 11.59 -18.13
#